data_AF-A0A2V5GP41-F1
#
_entry.id   AF-A0A2V5GP41-F1
#
_cell.length_a   1.000
_cell.length_b   1.000
_cell.length_c   1.000
_cell.angle_alpha   90.00
_cell.angle_beta   90.00
_cell.angle_gamma   90.00
#
_symmetry.space_group_name_H-M   'P 1'
#
loop_
_entity.id
_entity.type
_entity.pdbx_description
1 polymer ?
#
loop_
_entity_poly.entity_id
_entity_poly.type
_entity_poly.pdbx_seq_one_letter_code
_entity_poly.pdbx_strand_id
1 'polypeptide(L)'
;QNPENPEKTIKTGNPLPFPGPWPWYADPEAHLFAHTGPANQPPTQNYWLYPTYSAAYEQQTFFDAFSSPDLVTWTKHPTVLNITQIPWSTNRAAWAPSVARRPLKPSTPKKYEYEYYMYFSTGDGTGIGVARSTTNSPAGPFADALGRPLVNGTVMGAEAIDAQVFVDYPAPNQNSGDAEWDAEVQGGTPRVWLYFGGWGHAVVVEVDAESMTALKGQFVEITPPEYVEGPWVLKRKGVYYFMYSVGG
;
A
#
# COMPACT_ATOMS: atom_id res chain seq x y z
N GLN A 1 41.21 -24.51 21.40
CA GLN A 1 39.75 -24.44 21.68
C GLN A 1 39.33 -23.02 21.31
N ASN A 2 38.50 -22.89 20.28
CA ASN A 2 38.03 -21.60 19.77
C ASN A 2 36.83 -21.19 20.61
N PRO A 3 36.85 -20.05 21.34
CA PRO A 3 35.69 -19.63 22.11
C PRO A 3 34.62 -19.18 21.12
N GLU A 4 33.45 -19.81 21.25
CA GLU A 4 32.23 -19.49 20.52
C GLU A 4 31.95 -17.98 20.60
N ASN A 5 31.84 -17.35 19.43
CA ASN A 5 31.23 -16.04 19.31
C ASN A 5 29.72 -16.27 19.43
N PRO A 6 29.05 -15.88 20.54
CA PRO A 6 27.62 -16.07 20.64
C PRO A 6 26.98 -15.27 19.51
N GLU A 7 26.22 -15.94 18.64
CA GLU A 7 25.48 -15.30 17.55
C GLU A 7 24.73 -14.10 18.14
N LYS A 8 25.18 -12.90 17.77
CA LYS A 8 24.60 -11.65 18.22
C LYS A 8 23.18 -11.61 17.66
N THR A 9 22.19 -12.01 18.47
CA THR A 9 20.79 -11.99 18.09
C THR A 9 20.43 -10.57 17.66
N ILE A 10 20.27 -10.35 16.36
CA ILE A 10 19.88 -9.05 15.82
C ILE A 10 18.42 -8.86 16.21
N LYS A 11 18.16 -7.91 17.12
CA LYS A 11 16.81 -7.56 17.55
C LYS A 11 16.23 -6.50 16.61
N THR A 12 14.93 -6.54 16.38
CA THR A 12 14.20 -5.43 15.76
C THR A 12 14.36 -4.17 16.63
N GLY A 13 14.72 -3.04 16.04
CA GLY A 13 14.87 -1.75 16.73
C GLY A 13 13.86 -0.72 16.21
N ASN A 14 13.58 0.30 17.02
CA ASN A 14 12.84 1.50 16.62
C ASN A 14 13.80 2.71 16.70
N PRO A 15 13.96 3.53 15.63
CA PRO A 15 13.41 3.32 14.29
C PRO A 15 13.92 2.03 13.63
N LEU A 16 13.19 1.53 12.63
CA LEU A 16 13.57 0.32 11.90
C LEU A 16 14.96 0.48 11.27
N PRO A 17 15.81 -0.58 11.27
CA PRO A 17 17.19 -0.50 10.81
C PRO A 17 17.29 -0.59 9.28
N PHE A 18 16.70 0.37 8.55
CA PHE A 18 16.72 0.39 7.09
C PHE A 18 18.15 0.59 6.53
N PRO A 19 18.50 -0.04 5.39
CA PRO A 19 19.81 0.11 4.78
C PRO A 19 19.95 1.46 4.04
N GLY A 20 21.14 2.07 4.11
CA GLY A 20 21.50 3.31 3.39
C GLY A 20 21.87 4.49 4.32
N PRO A 21 22.30 5.64 3.78
CA PRO A 21 22.48 6.85 4.58
C PRO A 21 21.10 7.33 5.06
N TRP A 22 20.82 7.21 6.36
CA TRP A 22 19.53 7.42 7.03
C TRP A 22 18.64 8.51 6.42
N PRO A 23 17.80 8.17 5.43
CA PRO A 23 16.77 9.07 4.97
C PRO A 23 15.61 8.95 5.94
N TRP A 24 14.99 10.06 6.30
CA TRP A 24 13.81 10.04 7.13
C TRP A 24 12.62 9.58 6.27
N TYR A 25 11.74 8.80 6.86
CA TYR A 25 10.56 8.27 6.22
C TYR A 25 9.34 8.53 7.11
N ALA A 26 8.21 8.83 6.48
CA ALA A 26 6.94 9.10 7.14
C ALA A 26 5.82 8.24 6.51
N ASP A 27 4.64 8.30 7.10
CA ASP A 27 3.41 7.71 6.56
C ASP A 27 3.58 6.25 6.08
N PRO A 28 4.14 5.35 6.91
CA PRO A 28 4.43 4.01 6.47
C PRO A 28 3.14 3.21 6.25
N GLU A 29 2.96 2.68 5.05
CA GLU A 29 1.98 1.63 4.80
C GLU A 29 2.62 0.25 4.90
N ALA A 30 2.02 -0.64 5.69
CA ALA A 30 2.52 -2.00 5.90
C ALA A 30 1.63 -3.08 5.27
N HIS A 31 2.29 -4.05 4.61
CA HIS A 31 1.65 -5.22 4.03
C HIS A 31 2.35 -6.52 4.39
N LEU A 32 1.57 -7.59 4.44
CA LEU A 32 2.08 -8.94 4.35
C LEU A 32 1.65 -9.51 3.00
N PHE A 33 2.59 -9.70 2.08
CA PHE A 33 2.31 -10.31 0.78
C PHE A 33 2.88 -11.72 0.74
N ALA A 34 2.02 -12.73 0.79
CA ALA A 34 2.43 -14.10 0.51
C ALA A 34 3.03 -14.23 -0.90
N HIS A 35 3.94 -15.18 -1.05
CA HIS A 35 4.66 -15.54 -2.28
C HIS A 35 5.60 -14.46 -2.83
N THR A 36 5.98 -13.49 -1.99
CA THR A 36 6.94 -12.44 -2.35
C THR A 36 8.27 -12.57 -1.60
N GLY A 37 8.44 -13.61 -0.79
CA GLY A 37 9.69 -13.90 -0.08
C GLY A 37 10.69 -14.74 -0.88
N PRO A 38 11.90 -14.99 -0.35
CA PRO A 38 12.99 -15.64 -1.08
C PRO A 38 12.60 -17.00 -1.70
N ALA A 39 12.89 -17.23 -2.97
CA ALA A 39 12.41 -18.39 -3.75
C ALA A 39 12.77 -19.79 -3.21
N ASN A 40 13.65 -19.87 -2.20
CA ASN A 40 14.27 -21.12 -1.74
C ASN A 40 13.44 -21.84 -0.65
N GLN A 41 12.26 -21.35 -0.29
CA GLN A 41 11.38 -21.93 0.73
C GLN A 41 9.89 -21.85 0.31
N PRO A 42 9.08 -22.93 0.40
CA PRO A 42 7.65 -22.86 0.12
C PRO A 42 6.76 -23.01 1.38
N PRO A 43 5.66 -22.23 1.53
CA PRO A 43 5.37 -20.94 0.89
C PRO A 43 6.14 -19.80 1.58
N THR A 44 6.79 -18.91 0.82
CA THR A 44 7.44 -17.72 1.37
C THR A 44 6.49 -16.54 1.43
N GLN A 45 6.67 -15.66 2.40
CA GLN A 45 6.00 -14.36 2.50
C GLN A 45 7.05 -13.30 2.83
N ASN A 46 6.80 -12.04 2.48
CA ASN A 46 7.59 -10.90 2.95
C ASN A 46 6.66 -9.86 3.57
N TYR A 47 7.17 -9.19 4.60
CA TYR A 47 6.65 -7.92 5.08
C TYR A 47 7.11 -6.83 4.13
N TRP A 48 6.21 -5.93 3.76
CA TRP A 48 6.47 -4.79 2.89
C TRP A 48 6.12 -3.49 3.61
N LEU A 49 6.94 -2.47 3.40
CA LEU A 49 6.68 -1.10 3.84
C LEU A 49 6.81 -0.15 2.66
N TYR A 50 5.81 0.71 2.50
CA TYR A 50 5.78 1.80 1.51
C TYR A 50 5.61 3.12 2.27
N PRO A 51 6.71 3.85 2.53
CA PRO A 51 6.64 5.14 3.20
C PRO A 51 6.77 6.33 2.24
N THR A 52 6.31 7.49 2.69
CA THR A 52 6.72 8.79 2.15
C THR A 52 8.21 9.02 2.39
N TYR A 53 8.95 9.44 1.35
CA TYR A 53 10.32 9.94 1.52
C TYR A 53 10.29 11.33 2.18
N SER A 54 10.79 11.44 3.41
CA SER A 54 10.80 12.72 4.14
C SER A 54 12.00 13.57 3.75
N ALA A 55 11.74 14.59 2.93
CA ALA A 55 12.69 15.62 2.53
C ALA A 55 12.01 17.00 2.50
N ALA A 56 12.71 18.03 2.02
CA ALA A 56 12.07 19.30 1.69
C ALA A 56 10.92 19.07 0.69
N TYR A 57 9.84 19.85 0.79
CA TYR A 57 8.59 19.65 0.04
C TYR A 57 8.81 19.34 -1.45
N GLU A 58 9.65 20.11 -2.14
CA GLU A 58 9.91 19.97 -3.58
C GLU A 58 10.82 18.77 -3.95
N GLN A 59 11.35 18.06 -2.95
CA GLN A 59 12.23 16.91 -3.12
C GLN A 59 11.53 15.58 -2.79
N GLN A 60 10.27 15.61 -2.36
CA GLN A 60 9.47 14.43 -2.03
C GLN A 60 8.87 13.81 -3.30
N THR A 61 9.70 13.59 -4.31
CA THR A 61 9.25 13.30 -5.68
C THR A 61 9.20 11.81 -6.04
N PHE A 62 9.47 10.93 -5.07
CA PHE A 62 9.47 9.50 -5.28
C PHE A 62 9.11 8.74 -3.99
N PHE A 63 8.73 7.48 -4.16
CA PHE A 63 8.63 6.52 -3.08
C PHE A 63 9.74 5.48 -3.18
N ASP A 64 10.31 5.11 -2.05
CA ASP A 64 11.05 3.85 -1.90
C ASP A 64 10.09 2.79 -1.32
N ALA A 65 10.46 1.52 -1.42
CA ALA A 65 9.82 0.46 -0.65
C ALA A 65 10.85 -0.35 0.11
N PHE A 66 10.41 -1.06 1.14
CA PHE A 66 11.25 -1.94 1.92
C PHE A 66 10.57 -3.29 2.06
N SER A 67 11.35 -4.36 1.98
CA SER A 67 10.85 -5.71 2.25
C SER A 67 11.70 -6.42 3.28
N SER A 68 11.09 -7.26 4.09
CA SER A 68 11.79 -8.09 5.06
C SER A 68 11.14 -9.48 5.16
N PRO A 69 11.94 -10.56 5.23
CA PRO A 69 11.40 -11.90 5.50
C PRO A 69 11.14 -12.13 7.00
N ASP A 70 11.75 -11.33 7.89
CA ASP A 70 11.87 -11.63 9.32
C ASP A 70 11.62 -10.40 10.24
N LEU A 71 11.24 -9.25 9.68
CA LEU A 71 11.12 -7.93 10.33
C LEU A 71 12.43 -7.35 10.88
N VAL A 72 13.56 -8.04 10.68
CA VAL A 72 14.88 -7.68 11.21
C VAL A 72 15.79 -7.23 10.08
N THR A 73 15.88 -8.03 9.03
CA THR A 73 16.72 -7.83 7.86
C THR A 73 15.88 -7.16 6.78
N TRP A 74 16.22 -5.93 6.41
CA TRP A 74 15.47 -5.13 5.45
C TRP A 74 16.23 -4.99 4.13
N THR A 75 15.54 -5.21 3.02
CA THR A 75 15.99 -4.86 1.67
C THR A 75 15.29 -3.58 1.24
N LYS A 76 16.06 -2.60 0.77
CA LYS A 76 15.53 -1.38 0.16
C LYS A 76 15.32 -1.58 -1.33
N HIS A 77 14.15 -1.16 -1.81
CA HIS A 77 13.77 -1.06 -3.21
C HIS A 77 13.68 0.42 -3.56
N PRO A 78 14.72 1.01 -4.18
CA PRO A 78 14.75 2.45 -4.39
C PRO A 78 13.82 2.88 -5.53
N THR A 79 13.17 4.03 -5.37
CA THR A 79 12.41 4.72 -6.42
C THR A 79 11.40 3.80 -7.11
N VAL A 80 10.56 3.13 -6.30
CA VAL A 80 9.50 2.26 -6.82
C VAL A 80 8.46 3.04 -7.60
N LEU A 81 8.26 4.32 -7.29
CA LEU A 81 7.47 5.26 -8.09
C LEU A 81 8.18 6.61 -8.11
N ASN A 82 8.28 7.25 -9.26
CA ASN A 82 8.78 8.62 -9.41
C ASN A 82 7.68 9.50 -10.01
N ILE A 83 7.15 10.43 -9.20
CA ILE A 83 6.03 11.28 -9.64
C ILE A 83 6.46 12.32 -10.67
N THR A 84 7.76 12.62 -10.84
CA THR A 84 8.22 13.53 -11.92
C THR A 84 7.95 12.98 -13.33
N GLN A 85 7.58 11.70 -13.43
CA GLN A 85 7.19 11.05 -14.68
C GLN A 85 5.68 11.05 -14.91
N ILE A 86 4.90 11.65 -13.99
CA ILE A 86 3.45 11.70 -14.02
C ILE A 86 3.03 13.13 -14.38
N PRO A 87 2.66 13.41 -15.65
CA PRO A 87 2.53 14.79 -16.14
C PRO A 87 1.45 15.62 -15.43
N TRP A 88 0.41 14.96 -14.91
CA TRP A 88 -0.67 15.63 -14.18
C TRP A 88 -0.33 15.89 -12.71
N SER A 89 0.75 15.28 -12.17
CA SER A 89 1.19 15.53 -10.80
C SER A 89 1.87 16.90 -10.70
N THR A 90 2.00 17.41 -9.47
CA THR A 90 2.75 18.64 -9.20
C THR A 90 4.26 18.51 -9.45
N ASN A 91 4.76 17.28 -9.57
CA ASN A 91 6.19 16.95 -9.60
C ASN A 91 6.98 17.46 -8.37
N ARG A 92 6.29 17.74 -7.25
CA ARG A 92 6.90 18.30 -6.03
C ARG A 92 6.83 17.31 -4.87
N ALA A 93 5.62 16.90 -4.52
CA ALA A 93 5.38 16.11 -3.32
C ALA A 93 4.43 14.94 -3.59
N ALA A 94 4.86 13.76 -3.17
CA ALA A 94 4.10 12.52 -3.15
C ALA A 94 4.01 12.02 -1.71
N TRP A 95 2.79 11.71 -1.24
CA TRP A 95 2.54 11.38 0.16
C TRP A 95 1.70 10.11 0.33
N ALA A 96 1.91 9.49 1.49
CA ALA A 96 1.07 8.45 2.10
C ALA A 96 0.57 7.44 1.06
N PRO A 97 1.49 6.63 0.51
CA PRO A 97 1.13 5.66 -0.51
C PRO A 97 0.34 4.52 0.13
N SER A 98 -0.53 3.89 -0.65
CA SER A 98 -1.17 2.64 -0.29
C SER A 98 -1.15 1.63 -1.44
N VAL A 99 -0.74 0.40 -1.19
CA VAL A 99 -0.53 -0.65 -2.20
C VAL A 99 -1.55 -1.76 -2.03
N ALA A 100 -2.19 -2.16 -3.13
CA ALA A 100 -3.00 -3.37 -3.19
C ALA A 100 -2.55 -4.27 -4.32
N ARG A 101 -2.86 -5.56 -4.19
CA ARG A 101 -2.68 -6.54 -5.26
C ARG A 101 -4.00 -7.21 -5.62
N ARG A 102 -4.05 -7.73 -6.84
CA ARG A 102 -5.09 -8.67 -7.27
C ARG A 102 -4.47 -9.81 -8.07
N PRO A 103 -5.10 -11.00 -8.12
CA PRO A 103 -4.62 -12.07 -8.98
C PRO A 103 -4.51 -11.62 -10.44
N LEU A 104 -3.40 -11.98 -11.08
CA LEU A 104 -3.22 -11.78 -12.51
C LEU A 104 -4.30 -12.62 -13.23
N LYS A 105 -4.95 -12.03 -14.24
CA LYS A 105 -5.94 -12.73 -15.07
C LYS A 105 -5.38 -13.06 -16.47
N PRO A 106 -4.40 -13.96 -16.61
CA PRO A 106 -3.98 -14.45 -17.92
C PRO A 106 -5.03 -15.42 -18.49
N SER A 107 -4.90 -15.77 -19.76
CA SER A 107 -5.70 -16.84 -20.39
C SER A 107 -5.51 -18.22 -19.73
N THR A 108 -4.44 -18.41 -18.95
CA THR A 108 -4.20 -19.60 -18.13
C THR A 108 -3.66 -19.18 -16.76
N PRO A 109 -4.50 -19.13 -15.70
CA PRO A 109 -4.09 -18.68 -14.38
C PRO A 109 -2.99 -19.56 -13.80
N LYS A 110 -1.89 -18.94 -13.37
CA LYS A 110 -0.88 -19.60 -12.55
C LYS A 110 -1.08 -19.17 -11.09
N LYS A 111 -0.75 -20.09 -10.17
CA LYS A 111 -0.77 -19.75 -8.76
C LYS A 111 0.26 -18.66 -8.47
N TYR A 112 -0.11 -17.73 -7.59
CA TYR A 112 0.74 -16.70 -7.02
C TYR A 112 1.28 -15.65 -8.00
N GLU A 113 0.57 -15.41 -9.10
CA GLU A 113 0.83 -14.28 -9.99
C GLU A 113 -0.17 -13.16 -9.73
N TYR A 114 0.34 -11.94 -9.55
CA TYR A 114 -0.46 -10.79 -9.12
C TYR A 114 -0.11 -9.54 -9.91
N GLU A 115 -1.07 -8.63 -10.02
CA GLU A 115 -0.81 -7.25 -10.41
C GLU A 115 -0.84 -6.38 -9.15
N TYR A 116 0.07 -5.41 -9.08
CA TYR A 116 0.21 -4.50 -7.93
C TYR A 116 -0.13 -3.07 -8.35
N TYR A 117 -0.84 -2.37 -7.48
CA TYR A 117 -1.33 -1.02 -7.68
C TYR A 117 -0.98 -0.17 -6.47
N MET A 118 -0.35 0.98 -6.69
CA MET A 118 -0.03 1.97 -5.68
C MET A 118 -0.95 3.18 -5.85
N TYR A 119 -1.72 3.49 -4.83
CA TYR A 119 -2.48 4.71 -4.65
C TYR A 119 -1.60 5.70 -3.91
N PHE A 120 -1.59 6.96 -4.30
CA PHE A 120 -0.70 7.94 -3.70
C PHE A 120 -1.30 9.33 -3.81
N SER A 121 -1.02 10.17 -2.83
CA SER A 121 -1.46 11.55 -2.82
C SER A 121 -0.40 12.41 -3.47
N THR A 122 -0.83 13.44 -4.18
CA THR A 122 0.07 14.45 -4.76
C THR A 122 -0.23 15.80 -4.12
N GLY A 123 0.83 16.55 -3.79
CA GLY A 123 0.72 17.84 -3.11
C GLY A 123 -0.06 18.90 -3.90
N ASP A 124 -0.17 20.10 -3.32
CA ASP A 124 -0.94 21.23 -3.85
C ASP A 124 -2.42 20.89 -4.18
N GLY A 125 -3.04 19.92 -3.48
CA GLY A 125 -4.44 19.56 -3.68
C GLY A 125 -4.77 18.90 -5.02
N THR A 126 -3.77 18.35 -5.73
CA THR A 126 -3.95 17.71 -7.04
C THR A 126 -4.76 16.41 -6.93
N GLY A 127 -4.68 15.74 -5.77
CA GLY A 127 -5.49 14.59 -5.40
C GLY A 127 -4.75 13.26 -5.44
N ILE A 128 -5.53 12.18 -5.48
CA ILE A 128 -5.03 10.81 -5.37
C ILE A 128 -4.87 10.21 -6.76
N GLY A 129 -3.67 9.72 -7.06
CA GLY A 129 -3.35 8.92 -8.23
C GLY A 129 -3.44 7.42 -7.98
N VAL A 130 -3.37 6.65 -9.06
CA VAL A 130 -3.13 5.22 -9.03
C VAL A 130 -2.09 4.85 -10.09
N ALA A 131 -1.05 4.13 -9.67
CA ALA A 131 0.01 3.62 -10.50
C ALA A 131 0.02 2.09 -10.47
N ARG A 132 0.35 1.45 -11.60
CA ARG A 132 0.45 -0.01 -11.72
C ARG A 132 1.91 -0.43 -11.84
N SER A 133 2.28 -1.51 -11.17
CA SER A 133 3.59 -2.14 -11.32
C SER A 133 3.77 -2.65 -12.74
N THR A 134 4.82 -2.20 -13.41
CA THR A 134 5.15 -2.59 -14.80
C THR A 134 5.73 -4.00 -14.90
N THR A 135 6.12 -4.58 -13.77
CA THR A 135 6.76 -5.90 -13.66
C THR A 135 5.89 -6.91 -12.91
N ASN A 136 4.66 -6.52 -12.53
CA ASN A 136 3.79 -7.34 -11.68
C ASN A 136 4.45 -7.72 -10.33
N SER A 137 5.31 -6.85 -9.81
CA SER A 137 6.03 -7.01 -8.54
C SER A 137 5.64 -5.94 -7.52
N PRO A 138 5.57 -6.26 -6.21
CA PRO A 138 5.41 -5.28 -5.14
C PRO A 138 6.57 -4.27 -5.08
N ALA A 139 7.74 -4.59 -5.64
CA ALA A 139 8.88 -3.69 -5.73
C ALA A 139 8.79 -2.70 -6.92
N GLY A 140 7.72 -2.75 -7.72
CA GLY A 140 7.59 -1.92 -8.91
C GLY A 140 8.63 -2.25 -10.00
N PRO A 141 9.07 -1.27 -10.81
CA PRO A 141 8.64 0.12 -10.78
C PRO A 141 7.16 0.27 -11.16
N PHE A 142 6.49 1.19 -10.49
CA PHE A 142 5.12 1.61 -10.74
C PHE A 142 5.11 2.76 -11.74
N ALA A 143 4.12 2.76 -12.62
CA ALA A 143 3.87 3.82 -13.59
C ALA A 143 2.40 4.24 -13.53
N ASP A 144 2.12 5.52 -13.82
CA ASP A 144 0.75 6.05 -13.85
C ASP A 144 -0.17 5.17 -14.68
N ALA A 145 -1.28 4.72 -14.07
CA ALA A 145 -2.22 3.82 -14.70
C ALA A 145 -3.37 4.56 -15.43
N LEU A 146 -3.50 5.89 -15.23
CA LEU A 146 -4.68 6.65 -15.66
C LEU A 146 -4.40 7.86 -16.54
N GLY A 147 -3.24 8.52 -16.39
CA GLY A 147 -2.98 9.80 -17.06
C GLY A 147 -3.72 10.99 -16.42
N ARG A 148 -4.37 10.78 -15.27
CA ARG A 148 -5.11 11.79 -14.47
C ARG A 148 -5.30 11.30 -13.03
N PRO A 149 -5.68 12.19 -12.08
CA PRO A 149 -6.08 11.75 -10.74
C PRO A 149 -7.25 10.76 -10.79
N LEU A 150 -7.22 9.77 -9.89
CA LEU A 150 -8.34 8.87 -9.60
C LEU A 150 -9.42 9.62 -8.80
N VAL A 151 -9.00 10.34 -7.76
CA VAL A 151 -9.83 11.31 -7.01
C VAL A 151 -9.19 12.68 -7.18
N ASN A 152 -9.93 13.66 -7.66
CA ASN A 152 -9.44 15.01 -7.90
C ASN A 152 -10.00 15.98 -6.85
N GLY A 153 -9.12 16.77 -6.23
CA GLY A 153 -9.48 17.83 -5.30
C GLY A 153 -10.20 17.37 -4.02
N THR A 154 -11.08 18.23 -3.50
CA THR A 154 -11.81 18.00 -2.24
C THR A 154 -13.16 17.34 -2.50
N VAL A 155 -13.48 16.30 -1.71
CA VAL A 155 -14.75 15.58 -1.75
C VAL A 155 -15.39 15.63 -0.36
N MET A 156 -16.61 16.16 -0.24
CA MET A 156 -17.31 16.25 1.06
C MET A 156 -16.49 16.92 2.17
N GLY A 157 -15.67 17.93 1.83
CA GLY A 157 -14.76 18.60 2.77
C GLY A 157 -13.42 17.91 2.98
N ALA A 158 -13.28 16.64 2.59
CA ALA A 158 -12.03 15.89 2.65
C ALA A 158 -11.12 16.24 1.47
N GLU A 159 -9.91 16.76 1.74
CA GLU A 159 -8.86 16.79 0.74
C GLU A 159 -8.50 15.35 0.32
N ALA A 160 -8.32 15.09 -0.97
CA ALA A 160 -7.87 13.80 -1.47
C ALA A 160 -6.39 13.56 -1.15
N ILE A 161 -6.12 13.25 0.11
CA ILE A 161 -4.82 12.86 0.68
C ILE A 161 -4.97 11.62 1.56
N ASP A 162 -3.84 11.07 2.01
CA ASP A 162 -3.75 9.89 2.87
C ASP A 162 -4.58 8.70 2.38
N ALA A 163 -4.32 8.31 1.13
CA ALA A 163 -4.97 7.19 0.50
C ALA A 163 -4.72 5.90 1.28
N GLN A 164 -5.79 5.15 1.56
CA GLN A 164 -5.71 3.78 2.04
C GLN A 164 -6.64 2.90 1.19
N VAL A 165 -6.05 1.93 0.49
CA VAL A 165 -6.80 0.92 -0.24
C VAL A 165 -6.97 -0.32 0.63
N PHE A 166 -8.21 -0.81 0.72
CA PHE A 166 -8.56 -2.01 1.46
C PHE A 166 -9.28 -3.01 0.54
N VAL A 167 -8.70 -4.20 0.42
CA VAL A 167 -9.27 -5.31 -0.38
C VAL A 167 -9.98 -6.29 0.55
N ASP A 168 -11.31 -6.32 0.47
CA ASP A 168 -12.16 -7.21 1.25
C ASP A 168 -12.50 -8.48 0.47
N TYR A 169 -11.72 -9.53 0.71
CA TYR A 169 -12.00 -10.84 0.15
C TYR A 169 -13.15 -11.54 0.88
N PRO A 170 -14.03 -12.24 0.15
CA PRO A 170 -14.99 -13.15 0.76
C PRO A 170 -14.28 -14.25 1.55
N ALA A 171 -15.00 -14.89 2.46
CA ALA A 171 -14.43 -16.02 3.21
C ALA A 171 -14.05 -17.17 2.25
N PRO A 172 -12.83 -17.74 2.38
CA PRO A 172 -12.39 -18.82 1.50
C PRO A 172 -13.25 -20.08 1.70
N ASN A 173 -13.45 -20.84 0.62
CA ASN A 173 -13.82 -22.25 0.71
C ASN A 173 -12.56 -23.02 1.17
N GLN A 174 -12.55 -23.56 2.39
CA GLN A 174 -11.33 -24.07 3.06
C GLN A 174 -10.75 -25.38 2.49
N ASN A 175 -10.74 -25.59 1.18
CA ASN A 175 -10.44 -26.89 0.58
C ASN A 175 -9.00 -27.06 0.12
N SER A 176 -8.18 -26.00 -0.05
CA SER A 176 -6.84 -26.15 -0.62
C SER A 176 -5.67 -26.16 0.37
N GLY A 177 -5.92 -25.88 1.66
CA GLY A 177 -4.88 -25.75 2.68
C GLY A 177 -4.08 -24.45 2.61
N ASP A 178 -4.39 -23.57 1.66
CA ASP A 178 -3.81 -22.24 1.47
C ASP A 178 -4.94 -21.20 1.53
N ALA A 179 -5.27 -20.76 2.75
CA ALA A 179 -6.44 -19.92 2.99
C ALA A 179 -6.35 -18.53 2.34
N GLU A 180 -5.13 -18.01 2.11
CA GLU A 180 -4.92 -16.72 1.46
C GLU A 180 -5.16 -16.85 -0.05
N TRP A 181 -4.56 -17.86 -0.70
CA TRP A 181 -4.83 -18.14 -2.11
C TRP A 181 -6.31 -18.50 -2.36
N ASP A 182 -6.92 -19.28 -1.46
CA ASP A 182 -8.33 -19.62 -1.57
C ASP A 182 -9.21 -18.37 -1.47
N ALA A 183 -8.88 -17.42 -0.60
CA ALA A 183 -9.64 -16.18 -0.49
C ALA A 183 -9.48 -15.32 -1.75
N GLU A 184 -8.26 -15.20 -2.26
CA GLU A 184 -7.95 -14.33 -3.40
C GLU A 184 -8.45 -14.87 -4.75
N VAL A 185 -8.47 -16.20 -4.93
CA VAL A 185 -8.81 -16.83 -6.21
C VAL A 185 -10.14 -17.58 -6.20
N GLN A 186 -10.50 -18.21 -5.09
CA GLN A 186 -11.70 -19.05 -5.00
C GLN A 186 -12.86 -18.39 -4.23
N GLY A 187 -12.57 -17.41 -3.38
CA GLY A 187 -13.56 -16.69 -2.57
C GLY A 187 -14.57 -15.89 -3.41
N GLY A 188 -14.27 -15.64 -4.69
CA GLY A 188 -15.06 -14.79 -5.57
C GLY A 188 -14.43 -13.41 -5.72
N THR A 189 -15.15 -12.49 -6.38
CA THR A 189 -14.65 -11.12 -6.60
C THR A 189 -14.61 -10.35 -5.28
N PRO A 190 -13.45 -9.80 -4.86
CA PRO A 190 -13.39 -8.96 -3.67
C PRO A 190 -14.13 -7.65 -3.87
N ARG A 191 -14.44 -6.97 -2.76
CA ARG A 191 -14.77 -5.55 -2.79
C ARG A 191 -13.52 -4.75 -2.46
N VAL A 192 -13.25 -3.71 -3.22
CA VAL A 192 -12.08 -2.84 -3.00
C VAL A 192 -12.59 -1.48 -2.58
N TRP A 193 -12.00 -0.92 -1.54
CA TRP A 193 -12.40 0.36 -0.98
C TRP A 193 -11.20 1.29 -0.92
N LEU A 194 -11.41 2.53 -1.31
CA LEU A 194 -10.45 3.61 -1.12
C LEU A 194 -10.97 4.53 -0.03
N TYR A 195 -10.27 4.55 1.09
CA TYR A 195 -10.43 5.50 2.19
C TYR A 195 -9.43 6.62 1.98
N PHE A 196 -9.85 7.85 2.24
CA PHE A 196 -8.97 9.02 2.15
C PHE A 196 -9.55 10.17 2.94
N GLY A 197 -8.74 11.19 3.18
CA GLY A 197 -9.23 12.45 3.72
C GLY A 197 -8.31 13.05 4.77
N GLY A 198 -8.30 14.37 4.81
CA GLY A 198 -7.68 15.18 5.84
C GLY A 198 -8.60 16.31 6.28
N TRP A 199 -8.07 17.26 7.04
CA TRP A 199 -8.81 18.46 7.49
C TRP A 199 -10.07 18.16 8.28
N GLY A 200 -10.09 17.04 9.01
CA GLY A 200 -11.24 16.66 9.82
C GLY A 200 -12.38 16.02 9.03
N HIS A 201 -12.13 15.55 7.81
CA HIS A 201 -13.11 14.81 7.00
C HIS A 201 -12.53 13.50 6.45
N ALA A 202 -13.26 12.40 6.63
CA ALA A 202 -12.91 11.08 6.12
C ALA A 202 -13.97 10.60 5.12
N VAL A 203 -13.52 10.15 3.95
CA VAL A 203 -14.39 9.68 2.87
C VAL A 203 -13.97 8.29 2.42
N VAL A 204 -14.96 7.47 2.07
CA VAL A 204 -14.75 6.16 1.43
C VAL A 204 -15.52 6.07 0.11
N VAL A 205 -14.94 5.37 -0.85
CA VAL A 205 -15.57 5.02 -2.14
C VAL A 205 -15.15 3.61 -2.55
N GLU A 206 -16.02 2.89 -3.25
CA GLU A 206 -15.67 1.58 -3.80
C GLU A 206 -14.80 1.77 -5.05
N VAL A 207 -13.77 0.94 -5.19
CA VAL A 207 -12.95 0.83 -6.39
C VAL A 207 -13.39 -0.42 -7.14
N ASP A 208 -13.45 -0.32 -8.45
CA ASP A 208 -13.69 -1.46 -9.32
C ASP A 208 -12.57 -2.49 -9.18
N ALA A 209 -12.89 -3.65 -8.59
CA ALA A 209 -11.94 -4.72 -8.28
C ALA A 209 -11.30 -5.35 -9.53
N GLU A 210 -11.89 -5.16 -10.71
CA GLU A 210 -11.37 -5.68 -11.96
C GLU A 210 -10.35 -4.74 -12.62
N SER A 211 -10.49 -3.43 -12.49
CA SER A 211 -9.50 -2.51 -13.05
C SER A 211 -8.47 -2.09 -12.00
N MET A 212 -8.88 -1.99 -10.74
CA MET A 212 -8.17 -1.30 -9.64
C MET A 212 -7.88 0.17 -9.96
N THR A 213 -8.53 0.74 -10.98
CA THR A 213 -8.22 2.09 -11.49
C THR A 213 -9.47 2.91 -11.79
N ALA A 214 -10.66 2.39 -11.49
CA ALA A 214 -11.92 3.11 -11.63
C ALA A 214 -12.68 3.12 -10.30
N LEU A 215 -13.29 4.23 -9.96
CA LEU A 215 -14.22 4.32 -8.84
C LEU A 215 -15.58 3.76 -9.26
N LYS A 216 -16.25 3.07 -8.33
CA LYS A 216 -17.59 2.53 -8.50
C LYS A 216 -18.46 3.04 -7.35
N GLY A 217 -19.67 3.48 -7.68
CA GLY A 217 -20.62 3.96 -6.68
C GLY A 217 -20.37 5.41 -6.25
N GLN A 218 -20.91 5.76 -5.09
CA GLN A 218 -20.89 7.12 -4.55
C GLN A 218 -19.87 7.22 -3.42
N PHE A 219 -19.32 8.42 -3.23
CA PHE A 219 -18.56 8.75 -2.04
C PHE A 219 -19.48 8.73 -0.81
N VAL A 220 -18.97 8.25 0.32
CA VAL A 220 -19.64 8.25 1.61
C VAL A 220 -18.73 8.89 2.63
N GLU A 221 -19.22 9.91 3.32
CA GLU A 221 -18.52 10.50 4.46
C GLU A 221 -18.67 9.60 5.69
N ILE A 222 -17.55 9.30 6.34
CA ILE A 222 -17.46 8.40 7.49
C ILE A 222 -16.71 9.03 8.67
N THR A 223 -16.59 10.37 8.66
CA THR A 223 -15.84 11.17 9.62
C THR A 223 -16.24 10.87 11.08
N PRO A 224 -15.35 10.24 11.87
CA PRO A 224 -15.57 10.08 13.30
C PRO A 224 -15.26 11.40 14.04
N PRO A 225 -15.74 11.56 15.28
CA PRO A 225 -15.34 12.68 16.13
C PRO A 225 -13.81 12.78 16.24
N GLU A 226 -13.29 14.01 16.23
CA GLU A 226 -11.86 14.31 16.40
C GLU A 226 -10.91 13.78 15.30
N TYR A 227 -11.46 13.26 14.20
CA TYR A 227 -10.67 12.91 13.02
C TYR A 227 -9.80 14.08 12.57
N VAL A 228 -8.56 13.78 12.17
CA VAL A 228 -7.69 14.74 11.47
C VAL A 228 -7.37 14.20 10.08
N GLU A 229 -6.68 13.05 10.02
CA GLU A 229 -6.17 12.42 8.79
C GLU A 229 -5.69 10.97 9.04
N GLY A 230 -5.01 10.37 8.06
CA GLY A 230 -4.37 9.05 8.17
C GLY A 230 -5.33 7.87 8.35
N PRO A 231 -6.33 7.67 7.47
CA PRO A 231 -7.28 6.57 7.59
C PRO A 231 -6.57 5.22 7.43
N TRP A 232 -6.92 4.25 8.29
CA TRP A 232 -6.45 2.88 8.18
C TRP A 232 -7.53 1.86 8.49
N VAL A 233 -7.73 0.89 7.60
CA VAL A 233 -8.71 -0.18 7.81
C VAL A 233 -8.04 -1.55 7.84
N LEU A 234 -8.39 -2.35 8.83
CA LEU A 234 -8.11 -3.78 8.85
C LEU A 234 -9.36 -4.57 9.23
N LYS A 235 -9.44 -5.82 8.74
CA LYS A 235 -10.50 -6.76 9.09
C LYS A 235 -9.93 -7.91 9.91
N ARG A 236 -10.56 -8.23 11.04
CA ARG A 236 -10.18 -9.36 11.89
C ARG A 236 -11.42 -10.06 12.40
N LYS A 237 -11.54 -11.36 12.11
CA LYS A 237 -12.67 -12.21 12.54
C LYS A 237 -14.05 -11.61 12.20
N GLY A 238 -14.18 -11.05 11.00
CA GLY A 238 -15.43 -10.44 10.53
C GLY A 238 -15.71 -9.02 11.08
N VAL A 239 -14.84 -8.47 11.92
CA VAL A 239 -14.94 -7.09 12.42
C VAL A 239 -13.99 -6.19 11.63
N TYR A 240 -14.49 -5.02 11.23
CA TYR A 240 -13.71 -3.98 10.55
C TYR A 240 -13.29 -2.95 11.59
N TYR A 241 -12.00 -2.62 11.61
CA TYR A 241 -11.40 -1.63 12.49
C TYR A 241 -10.95 -0.47 11.64
N PHE A 242 -11.57 0.69 11.84
CA PHE A 242 -11.17 1.96 11.24
C PHE A 242 -10.37 2.76 12.26
N MET A 243 -9.11 3.05 11.94
CA MET A 243 -8.18 3.81 12.77
C MET A 243 -7.79 5.10 12.03
N TYR A 244 -7.40 6.12 12.78
CA TYR A 244 -7.08 7.44 12.28
C TYR A 244 -6.27 8.22 13.31
N SER A 245 -5.65 9.32 12.87
CA SER A 245 -4.97 10.26 13.76
C SER A 245 -5.95 11.28 14.33
N VAL A 246 -5.78 11.59 15.62
CA VAL A 246 -6.48 12.67 16.34
C VAL A 246 -5.47 13.70 16.84
N GLY A 247 -5.91 14.92 17.08
CA GLY A 247 -5.09 15.98 17.68
C GLY A 247 -4.16 16.66 16.68
N GLY A 248 -4.72 17.65 15.96
CA GLY A 248 -4.03 18.55 15.05
C GLY A 248 -4.29 20.01 15.39
#